data_AF-A0A939YJ56-F1
#
_entry.id   AF-A0A939YJ56-F1
#
_cell.length_a   1.000
_cell.length_b   1.000
_cell.length_c   1.000
_cell.angle_alpha   90.00
_cell.angle_beta   90.00
_cell.angle_gamma   90.00
#
_symmetry.space_group_name_H-M   'P 1'
#
loop_
_entity.id
_entity.type
_entity.pdbx_description
1 polymer ?
#
loop_
_entity_poly.entity_id
_entity_poly.type
_entity_poly.pdbx_seq_one_letter_code
_entity_poly.pdbx_strand_id
1 'polypeptide(L)'
;MRDGKKILFDQFWGGGGWKNYYHLNISEEEFNLAKEKGYMFDYPDAITHQEYLERLKKNVEVIDVKDVADSFLYSLSTRKLEYRSVLGSYWYAIAMPQHEYKGDGVCPVCRWFAWEKSPDNKEIIQGLNTYSFERYKWGGIRYNAHSYALFDLEQFLKLEKHDHTEEDEKILHDILACVYELSPKNKAGALRDLISKKKIFKTNKQEISTILDALGVCGILSSKEFPCYYDDFYHDRDCEELTNDFLYPTNRWRASDGINTECYERVFGKPFVL
;
A
#
# COMPACT_ATOMS: atom_id res chain seq x y z
N MET A 1 -4.28 13.32 27.87
CA MET A 1 -4.67 13.79 26.52
C MET A 1 -4.86 12.57 25.63
N ARG A 2 -5.95 12.47 24.85
CA ARG A 2 -6.24 11.31 24.00
C ARG A 2 -5.14 11.15 22.94
N ASP A 3 -4.81 9.91 22.60
CA ASP A 3 -3.83 9.61 21.58
C ASP A 3 -4.40 9.90 20.17
N GLY A 4 -3.60 10.51 19.28
CA GLY A 4 -4.06 10.93 17.96
C GLY A 4 -4.43 9.75 17.07
N LYS A 5 -3.65 8.66 17.14
CA LYS A 5 -3.96 7.40 16.46
C LYS A 5 -5.26 6.81 16.97
N LYS A 6 -5.50 6.86 18.28
CA LYS A 6 -6.79 6.41 18.85
C LYS A 6 -7.97 7.20 18.31
N ILE A 7 -7.86 8.52 18.19
CA ILE A 7 -8.92 9.38 17.60
C ILE A 7 -9.24 8.94 16.17
N LEU A 8 -8.21 8.76 15.33
CA LEU A 8 -8.35 8.26 13.97
C LEU A 8 -9.08 6.91 13.93
N PHE A 9 -8.70 5.96 14.78
CA PHE A 9 -9.32 4.64 14.82
C PHE A 9 -10.77 4.67 15.28
N ASP A 10 -11.06 5.43 16.33
CA ASP A 10 -12.43 5.55 16.83
C ASP A 10 -13.33 6.27 15.84
N GLN A 11 -12.77 7.10 14.94
CA GLN A 11 -13.54 7.69 13.86
C GLN A 11 -14.00 6.60 12.87
N PHE A 12 -13.11 5.74 12.37
CA PHE A 12 -13.43 4.85 11.26
C PHE A 12 -13.86 3.43 11.65
N TRP A 13 -13.51 2.95 12.85
CA TRP A 13 -13.64 1.54 13.23
C TRP A 13 -14.41 1.34 14.54
N GLY A 14 -15.23 0.29 14.58
CA GLY A 14 -15.96 -0.16 15.76
C GLY A 14 -15.96 -1.68 15.92
N GLY A 15 -16.72 -2.17 16.91
CA GLY A 15 -16.81 -3.62 17.19
C GLY A 15 -17.35 -4.45 16.01
N GLY A 16 -18.12 -3.84 15.11
CA GLY A 16 -18.68 -4.48 13.92
C GLY A 16 -17.92 -4.21 12.62
N GLY A 17 -16.75 -3.55 12.66
CA GLY A 17 -16.00 -3.16 11.46
C GLY A 17 -16.07 -1.67 11.17
N TRP A 18 -16.13 -1.31 9.88
CA TRP A 18 -16.26 0.08 9.44
C TRP A 18 -17.51 0.72 10.05
N LYS A 19 -17.35 1.92 10.62
CA LYS A 19 -18.49 2.72 11.06
C LYS A 19 -19.25 3.26 9.85
N ASN A 20 -20.55 3.44 10.01
CA ASN A 20 -21.36 4.05 8.98
C ASN A 20 -20.94 5.52 8.81
N TYR A 21 -20.56 5.86 7.58
CA TYR A 21 -20.05 7.16 7.19
C TYR A 21 -20.98 8.33 7.54
N TYR A 22 -22.30 8.09 7.55
CA TYR A 22 -23.31 9.10 7.91
C TYR A 22 -23.34 9.42 9.42
N HIS A 23 -22.65 8.63 10.24
CA HIS A 23 -22.59 8.79 11.70
C HIS A 23 -21.19 9.13 12.19
N LEU A 24 -20.29 9.48 11.27
CA LEU A 24 -18.96 9.97 11.60
C LEU A 24 -19.10 11.37 12.19
N ASN A 25 -18.79 11.50 13.48
CA ASN A 25 -18.87 12.76 14.20
C ASN A 25 -17.63 12.87 15.10
N ILE A 26 -16.70 13.71 14.67
CA ILE A 26 -15.47 14.05 15.40
C ILE A 26 -15.58 15.50 15.87
N SER A 27 -15.22 15.78 17.11
CA SER A 27 -15.19 17.17 17.57
C SER A 27 -14.02 17.93 16.93
N GLU A 28 -14.17 19.24 16.78
CA GLU A 28 -13.10 20.10 16.27
C GLU A 28 -11.81 19.98 17.11
N GLU A 29 -11.94 19.88 18.42
CA GLU A 29 -10.81 19.67 19.35
C GLU A 29 -10.08 18.33 19.06
N GLU A 30 -10.83 17.24 18.89
CA GLU A 30 -10.24 15.94 18.59
C GLU A 30 -9.60 15.88 17.21
N PHE A 31 -10.25 16.49 16.21
CA PHE A 31 -9.70 16.58 14.86
C PHE A 31 -8.40 17.37 14.85
N ASN A 32 -8.37 18.55 15.48
CA ASN A 32 -7.17 19.38 15.55
C ASN A 32 -6.03 18.68 16.30
N LEU A 33 -6.33 17.99 17.40
CA LEU A 33 -5.34 17.20 18.14
C LEU A 33 -4.77 16.04 17.30
N ALA A 34 -5.61 15.31 16.56
CA ALA A 34 -5.16 14.23 15.69
C ALA A 34 -4.36 14.76 14.49
N LYS A 35 -4.73 15.92 13.97
CA LYS A 35 -4.03 16.62 12.88
C LYS A 35 -2.65 17.11 13.31
N GLU A 36 -2.55 17.77 14.46
CA GLU A 36 -1.26 18.22 15.03
C GLU A 36 -0.28 17.05 15.20
N LYS A 37 -0.80 15.88 15.57
CA LYS A 37 -0.02 14.64 15.72
C LYS A 37 0.23 13.88 14.41
N GLY A 38 -0.22 14.39 13.26
CA GLY A 38 0.01 13.81 11.95
C GLY A 38 -0.85 12.58 11.59
N TYR A 39 -1.96 12.34 12.31
CA TYR A 39 -2.86 11.20 12.06
C TYR A 39 -4.08 11.55 11.20
N MET A 40 -4.53 12.80 11.24
CA MET A 40 -5.62 13.30 10.42
C MET A 40 -5.19 14.52 9.61
N PHE A 41 -5.95 14.82 8.57
CA PHE A 41 -5.60 15.78 7.53
C PHE A 41 -6.84 16.55 7.10
N ASP A 42 -6.63 17.82 6.79
CA ASP A 42 -7.63 18.63 6.09
C ASP A 42 -7.90 18.05 4.70
N TYR A 43 -9.06 18.37 4.13
CA TYR A 43 -9.35 17.97 2.75
C TYR A 43 -8.33 18.61 1.80
N PRO A 44 -7.76 17.84 0.85
CA PRO A 44 -6.71 18.35 -0.01
C PRO A 44 -7.24 19.37 -1.02
N ASP A 45 -6.41 20.36 -1.34
CA ASP A 45 -6.68 21.25 -2.45
C ASP A 45 -6.72 20.49 -3.78
N ALA A 46 -7.60 20.92 -4.69
CA ALA A 46 -7.69 20.37 -6.03
C ALA A 46 -6.44 20.75 -6.84
N ILE A 47 -5.61 19.76 -7.14
CA ILE A 47 -4.41 19.91 -7.97
C ILE A 47 -4.66 19.50 -9.43
N THR A 48 -3.81 19.96 -10.33
CA THR A 48 -3.85 19.51 -11.74
C THR A 48 -3.24 18.12 -11.89
N HIS A 49 -3.56 17.43 -12.99
CA HIS A 49 -2.91 16.16 -13.34
C HIS A 49 -1.40 16.31 -13.46
N GLN A 50 -0.94 17.40 -14.07
CA GLN A 50 0.48 17.68 -14.24
C GLN A 50 1.18 17.86 -12.89
N GLU A 51 0.56 18.61 -11.98
CA GLU A 51 1.07 18.81 -10.62
C GLU A 51 1.14 17.49 -9.84
N TYR A 52 0.15 16.61 -9.99
CA TYR A 52 0.19 15.26 -9.40
C TYR A 52 1.42 14.47 -9.86
N LEU A 53 1.68 14.42 -11.18
CA LEU A 53 2.83 13.70 -11.72
C LEU A 53 4.16 14.32 -11.28
N GLU A 54 4.25 15.64 -11.23
CA GLU A 54 5.45 16.36 -10.78
C GLU A 54 5.76 16.08 -9.31
N ARG A 55 4.74 16.10 -8.44
CA ARG A 55 4.90 15.76 -7.02
C ARG A 55 5.31 14.31 -6.83
N LEU A 56 4.68 13.39 -7.56
CA LEU A 56 4.99 11.96 -7.50
C LEU A 56 6.46 11.72 -7.90
N LYS A 57 6.88 12.29 -9.03
CA LYS A 57 8.26 12.23 -9.54
C LYS A 57 9.25 12.81 -8.52
N LYS A 58 8.98 14.01 -8.01
CA LYS A 58 9.85 14.67 -7.03
C LYS A 58 10.03 13.81 -5.76
N ASN A 59 8.97 13.18 -5.28
CA ASN A 59 9.05 12.31 -4.11
C ASN A 59 9.90 11.07 -4.38
N VAL A 60 9.72 10.42 -5.54
CA VAL A 60 10.54 9.27 -5.94
C VAL A 60 12.03 9.64 -6.05
N GLU A 61 12.35 10.81 -6.60
CA GLU A 61 13.75 11.27 -6.78
C GLU A 61 14.52 11.47 -5.47
N VAL A 62 13.82 11.78 -4.36
CA VAL A 62 14.45 12.03 -3.06
C VAL A 62 14.39 10.83 -2.10
N ILE A 63 13.65 9.78 -2.44
CA ILE A 63 13.51 8.58 -1.62
C ILE A 63 14.59 7.57 -2.01
N ASP A 64 15.40 7.16 -1.03
CA ASP A 64 16.30 6.03 -1.17
C ASP A 64 15.51 4.71 -1.17
N VAL A 65 15.75 3.87 -2.17
CA VAL A 65 15.15 2.54 -2.27
C VAL A 65 15.52 1.65 -1.07
N LYS A 66 16.71 1.82 -0.48
CA LYS A 66 17.12 1.11 0.73
C LYS A 66 16.17 1.44 1.90
N ASP A 67 15.86 2.72 2.10
CA ASP A 67 14.95 3.14 3.18
C ASP A 67 13.55 2.53 3.01
N VAL A 68 13.09 2.36 1.77
CA VAL A 68 11.80 1.72 1.44
C VAL A 68 11.83 0.25 1.84
N ALA A 69 12.88 -0.46 1.45
CA ALA A 69 13.07 -1.88 1.77
C ALA A 69 13.18 -2.11 3.28
N ASP A 70 14.01 -1.31 3.96
CA ASP A 70 14.21 -1.39 5.40
C ASP A 70 12.92 -1.10 6.16
N SER A 71 12.15 -0.09 5.74
CA SER A 71 10.88 0.25 6.39
C SER A 71 9.87 -0.88 6.27
N PHE A 72 9.75 -1.48 5.09
CA PHE A 72 8.87 -2.63 4.89
C PHE A 72 9.26 -3.81 5.79
N LEU A 73 10.55 -4.16 5.81
CA LEU A 73 11.10 -5.23 6.66
C LEU A 73 10.87 -4.92 8.14
N TYR A 74 11.26 -3.73 8.60
CA TYR A 74 11.06 -3.24 9.97
C TYR A 74 9.60 -3.36 10.44
N SER A 75 8.63 -3.21 9.53
CA SER A 75 7.21 -3.35 9.83
C SER A 75 6.77 -4.79 10.18
N LEU A 76 7.59 -5.79 9.85
CA LEU A 76 7.25 -7.21 10.01
C LEU A 76 7.38 -7.65 11.47
N SER A 77 8.54 -7.47 12.11
CA SER A 77 8.71 -7.85 13.52
C SER A 77 8.06 -6.85 14.48
N THR A 78 8.17 -5.55 14.19
CA THR A 78 7.67 -4.49 15.10
C THR A 78 6.16 -4.30 15.02
N ARG A 79 5.54 -4.74 13.91
CA ARG A 79 4.14 -4.50 13.58
C ARG A 79 3.76 -3.01 13.57
N LYS A 80 4.71 -2.11 13.31
CA LYS A 80 4.45 -0.70 12.99
C LYS A 80 3.96 -0.59 11.54
N LEU A 81 2.64 -0.78 11.37
CA LEU A 81 2.01 -0.95 10.06
C LEU A 81 2.22 0.22 9.09
N GLU A 82 2.39 1.43 9.62
CA GLU A 82 2.65 2.63 8.84
C GLU A 82 3.96 2.61 8.04
N TYR A 83 4.90 1.72 8.37
CA TYR A 83 6.14 1.52 7.62
C TYR A 83 5.98 0.52 6.46
N ARG A 84 4.85 -0.17 6.38
CA ARG A 84 4.63 -1.27 5.42
C ARG A 84 4.22 -0.80 4.03
N SER A 85 3.36 0.22 3.97
CA SER A 85 2.69 0.65 2.74
C SER A 85 3.63 1.22 1.70
N VAL A 86 4.73 1.85 2.15
CA VAL A 86 5.65 2.56 1.27
C VAL A 86 6.21 1.66 0.16
N LEU A 87 6.42 0.36 0.41
CA LEU A 87 6.94 -0.56 -0.60
C LEU A 87 6.05 -0.58 -1.84
N GLY A 88 4.74 -0.80 -1.67
CA GLY A 88 3.80 -0.80 -2.79
C GLY A 88 3.69 0.57 -3.45
N SER A 89 3.57 1.64 -2.65
CA SER A 89 3.42 3.00 -3.16
C SER A 89 4.64 3.47 -3.96
N TYR A 90 5.85 3.14 -3.53
CA TYR A 90 7.10 3.52 -4.20
C TYR A 90 7.27 2.81 -5.54
N TRP A 91 7.06 1.49 -5.57
CA TRP A 91 7.18 0.73 -6.82
C TRP A 91 6.07 1.05 -7.82
N TYR A 92 4.86 1.36 -7.36
CA TYR A 92 3.81 1.92 -8.22
C TYR A 92 4.22 3.30 -8.78
N ALA A 93 4.77 4.18 -7.94
CA ALA A 93 5.18 5.52 -8.35
C ALA A 93 6.34 5.54 -9.34
N ILE A 94 7.36 4.68 -9.14
CA ILE A 94 8.47 4.51 -10.09
C ILE A 94 7.95 4.03 -11.45
N ALA A 95 6.96 3.15 -11.45
CA ALA A 95 6.38 2.60 -12.67
C ALA A 95 5.55 3.61 -13.47
N MET A 96 5.18 4.76 -12.86
CA MET A 96 4.33 5.76 -13.49
C MET A 96 4.98 6.35 -14.75
N PRO A 97 4.40 6.15 -15.95
CA PRO A 97 4.95 6.68 -17.18
C PRO A 97 4.78 8.19 -17.23
N GLN A 98 5.71 8.88 -17.88
CA GLN A 98 5.48 10.27 -18.25
C GLN A 98 4.37 10.34 -19.31
N HIS A 99 3.34 11.14 -19.06
CA HIS A 99 2.25 11.39 -19.99
C HIS A 99 1.59 12.73 -19.70
N GLU A 100 0.90 13.29 -20.69
CA GLU A 100 0.10 14.50 -20.51
C GLU A 100 -1.38 14.15 -20.50
N TYR A 101 -2.14 14.86 -19.68
CA TYR A 101 -3.60 14.80 -19.67
C TYR A 101 -4.16 16.17 -19.27
N LYS A 102 -5.08 16.67 -20.08
CA LYS A 102 -5.71 18.00 -19.93
C LYS A 102 -7.24 17.94 -19.81
N GLY A 103 -7.78 16.73 -19.64
CA GLY A 103 -9.23 16.54 -19.48
C GLY A 103 -9.68 16.71 -18.03
N ASP A 104 -10.99 16.86 -17.84
CA ASP A 104 -11.62 17.05 -16.53
C ASP A 104 -12.09 15.74 -15.89
N GLY A 105 -11.98 14.61 -16.60
CA GLY A 105 -12.37 13.27 -16.12
C GLY A 105 -11.20 12.42 -15.63
N VAL A 106 -11.40 11.11 -15.62
CA VAL A 106 -10.38 10.11 -15.28
C VAL A 106 -9.32 10.03 -16.39
N CYS A 107 -8.05 10.18 -16.04
CA CYS A 107 -6.92 10.03 -16.97
C CYS A 107 -6.90 8.60 -17.56
N PRO A 108 -6.85 8.44 -18.89
CA PRO A 108 -6.90 7.11 -19.51
C PRO A 108 -5.64 6.28 -19.28
N VAL A 109 -4.51 6.91 -18.89
CA VAL A 109 -3.23 6.22 -18.67
C VAL A 109 -3.09 5.76 -17.23
N CYS A 110 -3.14 6.70 -16.28
CA CYS A 110 -2.89 6.43 -14.86
C CYS A 110 -4.15 6.40 -13.99
N ARG A 111 -5.34 6.56 -14.60
CA ARG A 111 -6.64 6.62 -13.90
C ARG A 111 -6.77 7.74 -12.87
N TRP A 112 -5.84 8.69 -12.85
CA TRP A 112 -5.91 9.87 -12.00
C TRP A 112 -7.16 10.70 -12.27
N PHE A 113 -7.79 11.16 -11.19
CA PHE A 113 -8.83 12.18 -11.20
C PHE A 113 -8.59 13.18 -10.07
N ALA A 114 -9.04 14.41 -10.26
CA ALA A 114 -8.88 15.48 -9.27
C ALA A 114 -9.77 15.25 -8.04
N TRP A 115 -9.33 15.77 -6.90
CA TRP A 115 -10.20 15.95 -5.74
C TRP A 115 -11.32 16.95 -6.06
N GLU A 116 -12.48 16.77 -5.43
CA GLU A 116 -13.65 17.61 -5.65
C GLU A 116 -13.38 19.04 -5.15
N LYS A 117 -13.77 20.06 -5.91
CA LYS A 117 -13.53 21.46 -5.55
C LYS A 117 -14.52 21.95 -4.50
N SER A 118 -15.68 21.30 -4.40
CA SER A 118 -16.72 21.61 -3.43
C SER A 118 -17.18 20.32 -2.74
N PRO A 119 -16.30 19.72 -1.92
CA PRO A 119 -16.58 18.44 -1.30
C PRO A 119 -17.72 18.55 -0.30
N ASP A 120 -18.53 17.50 -0.20
CA ASP A 120 -19.51 17.41 0.87
C ASP A 120 -18.84 17.08 2.23
N ASN A 121 -19.59 17.17 3.33
CA ASN A 121 -19.07 16.87 4.66
C ASN A 121 -18.49 15.44 4.78
N LYS A 122 -19.02 14.48 4.01
CA LYS A 122 -18.56 13.10 4.03
C LYS A 122 -17.19 13.00 3.36
N GLU A 123 -17.00 13.65 2.22
CA GLU A 123 -15.72 13.71 1.50
C GLU A 123 -14.65 14.40 2.34
N ILE A 124 -15.01 15.51 3.01
CA ILE A 124 -14.14 16.23 3.95
C ILE A 124 -13.64 15.30 5.06
N ILE A 125 -14.54 14.51 5.66
CA ILE A 125 -14.17 13.60 6.75
C ILE A 125 -13.34 12.41 6.23
N GLN A 126 -13.69 11.85 5.07
CA GLN A 126 -13.02 10.67 4.51
C GLN A 126 -11.66 11.02 3.91
N GLY A 127 -11.64 11.76 2.80
CA GLY A 127 -10.46 12.18 2.04
C GLY A 127 -9.17 11.41 2.33
N LEU A 128 -8.15 12.12 2.78
CA LEU A 128 -6.86 11.55 3.19
C LEU A 128 -6.93 10.79 4.53
N ASN A 129 -7.96 11.02 5.34
CA ASN A 129 -8.12 10.38 6.64
C ASN A 129 -8.43 8.88 6.52
N THR A 130 -9.16 8.47 5.49
CA THR A 130 -9.36 7.05 5.16
C THR A 130 -8.04 6.39 4.80
N TYR A 131 -7.20 7.05 4.00
CA TYR A 131 -5.87 6.55 3.65
C TYR A 131 -4.97 6.41 4.88
N SER A 132 -4.97 7.43 5.74
CA SER A 132 -4.25 7.40 7.03
C SER A 132 -4.72 6.24 7.90
N PHE A 133 -6.04 6.09 8.06
CA PHE A 133 -6.61 5.00 8.86
C PHE A 133 -6.18 3.63 8.34
N GLU A 134 -6.31 3.38 7.04
CA GLU A 134 -5.93 2.11 6.41
C GLU A 134 -4.43 1.80 6.53
N ARG A 135 -3.60 2.83 6.38
CA ARG A 135 -2.15 2.77 6.58
C ARG A 135 -1.81 2.28 7.99
N TYR A 136 -2.46 2.83 9.02
CA TYR A 136 -2.23 2.41 10.40
C TYR A 136 -2.98 1.13 10.81
N LYS A 137 -4.04 0.75 10.10
CA LYS A 137 -4.92 -0.39 10.44
C LYS A 137 -4.42 -1.71 9.85
N TRP A 138 -3.98 -1.67 8.60
CA TRP A 138 -3.59 -2.88 7.83
C TRP A 138 -2.21 -2.77 7.19
N GLY A 139 -1.65 -1.56 7.12
CA GLY A 139 -0.37 -1.30 6.46
C GLY A 139 -0.52 -0.86 5.00
N GLY A 140 -1.68 -0.29 4.64
CA GLY A 140 -1.98 0.25 3.31
C GLY A 140 -2.65 -0.75 2.37
N ILE A 141 -3.84 -0.43 1.85
CA ILE A 141 -4.64 -1.37 1.04
C ILE A 141 -5.01 -0.84 -0.35
N ARG A 142 -4.43 0.29 -0.76
CA ARG A 142 -4.84 1.03 -1.97
C ARG A 142 -3.67 1.25 -2.94
N TYR A 143 -2.84 0.22 -3.15
CA TYR A 143 -1.66 0.34 -4.01
C TYR A 143 -1.97 0.60 -5.49
N ASN A 144 -3.22 0.42 -5.92
CA ASN A 144 -3.71 0.77 -7.25
C ASN A 144 -4.41 2.14 -7.32
N ALA A 145 -4.51 2.87 -6.21
CA ALA A 145 -5.09 4.20 -6.18
C ALA A 145 -4.00 5.28 -6.27
N HIS A 146 -4.00 6.02 -7.38
CA HIS A 146 -3.03 7.08 -7.68
C HIS A 146 -2.82 8.09 -6.53
N SER A 147 -3.92 8.50 -5.87
CA SER A 147 -3.91 9.49 -4.78
C SER A 147 -3.34 8.91 -3.48
N TYR A 148 -3.50 7.60 -3.27
CA TYR A 148 -2.91 6.92 -2.13
C TYR A 148 -1.38 6.88 -2.23
N ALA A 149 -0.84 6.54 -3.41
CA ALA A 149 0.61 6.49 -3.60
C ALA A 149 1.27 7.84 -3.30
N LEU A 150 0.72 8.95 -3.81
CA LEU A 150 1.24 10.28 -3.51
C LEU A 150 1.17 10.59 -2.00
N PHE A 151 0.02 10.37 -1.37
CA PHE A 151 -0.16 10.60 0.06
C PHE A 151 0.83 9.80 0.91
N ASP A 152 1.01 8.52 0.58
CA ASP A 152 1.83 7.60 1.36
C ASP A 152 3.32 7.91 1.23
N LEU A 153 3.80 8.29 0.02
CA LEU A 153 5.18 8.77 -0.16
C LEU A 153 5.45 10.06 0.62
N GLU A 154 4.49 11.00 0.63
CA GLU A 154 4.62 12.24 1.40
C GLU A 154 4.62 11.99 2.91
N GLN A 155 3.87 10.99 3.39
CA GLN A 155 3.94 10.60 4.81
C GLN A 155 5.23 9.84 5.11
N PHE A 156 5.71 9.00 4.19
CA PHE A 156 6.95 8.26 4.34
C PHE A 156 8.16 9.18 4.49
N LEU A 157 8.21 10.28 3.75
CA LEU A 157 9.25 11.31 3.86
C LEU A 157 9.31 11.98 5.23
N LYS A 158 8.23 11.92 6.02
CA LYS A 158 8.16 12.46 7.39
C LYS A 158 8.46 11.42 8.46
N LEU A 159 8.51 10.13 8.11
CA LEU A 159 8.82 9.07 9.06
C LEU A 159 10.32 9.04 9.37
N GLU A 160 10.62 8.76 10.64
CA GLU A 160 11.97 8.39 11.06
C GLU A 160 12.42 7.13 10.31
N LYS A 161 13.64 7.13 9.77
CA LYS A 161 14.18 5.95 9.08
C LYS A 161 14.74 4.97 10.10
N HIS A 162 14.46 3.70 9.88
CA HIS A 162 14.95 2.62 10.73
C HIS A 162 15.57 1.55 9.84
N ASP A 163 16.77 1.08 10.20
CA ASP A 163 17.31 -0.14 9.62
C ASP A 163 16.47 -1.34 10.09
N HIS A 164 16.37 -2.36 9.23
CA HIS A 164 15.75 -3.62 9.60
C HIS A 164 16.72 -4.54 10.36
N THR A 165 16.19 -5.57 11.00
CA THR A 165 16.95 -6.56 11.76
C THR A 165 17.00 -7.92 11.04
N GLU A 166 17.90 -8.81 11.46
CA GLU A 166 17.95 -10.19 10.96
C GLU A 166 16.61 -10.94 11.15
N GLU A 167 15.87 -10.62 12.22
CA GLU A 167 14.53 -11.20 12.44
C GLU A 167 13.53 -10.72 11.38
N ASP A 168 13.60 -9.46 10.95
CA ASP A 168 12.74 -8.94 9.88
C ASP A 168 12.99 -9.66 8.56
N GLU A 169 14.27 -9.87 8.22
CA GLU A 169 14.65 -10.64 7.03
C GLU A 169 14.18 -12.09 7.12
N LYS A 170 14.35 -12.71 8.29
CA LYS A 170 13.91 -14.08 8.54
C LYS A 170 12.40 -14.21 8.37
N ILE A 171 11.61 -13.24 8.84
CA ILE A 171 10.15 -13.25 8.65
C ILE A 171 9.79 -13.18 7.16
N LEU A 172 10.44 -12.29 6.39
CA LEU A 172 10.21 -12.22 4.95
C LEU A 172 10.61 -13.52 4.25
N HIS A 173 11.75 -14.10 4.61
CA HIS A 173 12.21 -15.38 4.08
C HIS A 173 11.21 -16.49 4.34
N ASP A 174 10.75 -16.66 5.59
CA ASP A 174 9.75 -17.66 5.98
C ASP A 174 8.42 -17.46 5.23
N ILE A 175 8.00 -16.21 5.00
CA ILE A 175 6.82 -15.86 4.19
C ILE A 175 6.98 -16.35 2.76
N LEU A 176 8.12 -16.06 2.13
CA LEU A 176 8.41 -16.42 0.74
C LEU A 176 8.62 -17.93 0.57
N ALA A 177 9.26 -18.59 1.55
CA ALA A 177 9.46 -20.04 1.56
C ALA A 177 8.14 -20.82 1.49
N CYS A 178 7.04 -20.25 1.99
CA CYS A 178 5.70 -20.85 1.88
C CYS A 178 5.25 -21.08 0.43
N VAL A 179 5.78 -20.34 -0.55
CA VAL A 179 5.45 -20.55 -1.97
C VAL A 179 5.80 -21.97 -2.42
N TYR A 180 6.92 -22.52 -1.95
CA TYR A 180 7.41 -23.84 -2.34
C TYR A 180 6.64 -25.01 -1.71
N GLU A 181 5.76 -24.73 -0.76
CA GLU A 181 4.86 -25.72 -0.14
C GLU A 181 3.50 -25.81 -0.83
N LEU A 182 3.20 -24.89 -1.75
CA LEU A 182 1.91 -24.82 -2.43
C LEU A 182 1.87 -25.72 -3.67
N SER A 183 0.66 -26.17 -4.01
CA SER A 183 0.42 -26.78 -5.31
C SER A 183 0.52 -25.71 -6.41
N PRO A 184 1.11 -26.00 -7.59
CA PRO A 184 1.33 -25.01 -8.65
C PRO A 184 0.09 -24.19 -9.05
N LYS A 185 -1.11 -24.78 -8.95
CA LYS A 185 -2.39 -24.12 -9.29
C LYS A 185 -2.92 -23.17 -8.21
N ASN A 186 -2.35 -23.17 -7.02
CA ASN A 186 -2.80 -22.35 -5.91
C ASN A 186 -2.56 -20.87 -6.19
N LYS A 187 -3.53 -20.03 -5.80
CA LYS A 187 -3.48 -18.56 -5.92
C LYS A 187 -2.98 -17.91 -4.63
N ALA A 188 -2.76 -16.60 -4.64
CA ALA A 188 -2.33 -15.79 -3.48
C ALA A 188 -3.15 -16.03 -2.19
N GLY A 189 -4.46 -16.31 -2.30
CA GLY A 189 -5.29 -16.63 -1.13
C GLY A 189 -4.84 -17.87 -0.36
N ALA A 190 -4.35 -18.89 -1.07
CA ALA A 190 -3.80 -20.10 -0.43
C ALA A 190 -2.46 -19.81 0.25
N LEU A 191 -1.62 -18.95 -0.33
CA LEU A 191 -0.39 -18.47 0.29
C LEU A 191 -0.67 -17.72 1.60
N ARG A 192 -1.63 -16.77 1.57
CA ARG A 192 -2.10 -16.06 2.76
C ARG A 192 -2.56 -17.02 3.86
N ASP A 193 -3.37 -18.01 3.49
CA ASP A 193 -3.92 -18.96 4.46
C ASP A 193 -2.83 -19.90 5.03
N LEU A 194 -1.83 -20.28 4.23
CA LEU A 194 -0.67 -21.05 4.70
C LEU A 194 0.21 -20.25 5.67
N ILE A 195 0.55 -19.00 5.33
CA ILE A 195 1.31 -18.09 6.22
C ILE A 195 0.56 -17.91 7.54
N SER A 196 -0.76 -17.67 7.47
CA SER A 196 -1.62 -17.53 8.65
C SER A 196 -1.64 -18.79 9.50
N LYS A 197 -1.68 -19.98 8.89
CA LYS A 197 -1.66 -21.28 9.58
C LYS A 197 -0.33 -21.53 10.28
N LYS A 198 0.79 -21.17 9.65
CA LYS A 198 2.14 -21.33 10.22
C LYS A 198 2.44 -20.36 11.37
N LYS A 199 1.71 -19.25 11.45
CA LYS A 199 1.90 -18.21 12.49
C LYS A 199 3.34 -17.70 12.53
N ILE A 200 3.90 -17.43 11.36
CA ILE A 200 5.31 -17.02 11.16
C ILE A 200 5.67 -15.82 12.05
N PHE A 201 4.76 -14.86 12.17
CA PHE A 201 4.91 -13.67 13.01
C PHE A 201 3.53 -13.21 13.52
N LYS A 202 3.52 -12.18 14.38
CA LYS A 202 2.27 -11.61 14.91
C LYS A 202 1.54 -10.83 13.82
N THR A 203 0.46 -11.40 13.27
CA THR A 203 -0.30 -10.83 12.15
C THR A 203 -1.75 -11.32 12.11
N ASN A 204 -2.52 -10.84 11.12
CA ASN A 204 -3.83 -11.37 10.75
C ASN A 204 -3.95 -11.51 9.22
N LYS A 205 -5.05 -12.09 8.74
CA LYS A 205 -5.24 -12.36 7.30
C LYS A 205 -5.22 -11.10 6.44
N GLN A 206 -5.77 -9.99 6.91
CA GLN A 206 -5.79 -8.73 6.17
C GLN A 206 -4.39 -8.10 6.08
N GLU A 207 -3.62 -8.15 7.16
CA GLU A 207 -2.22 -7.72 7.19
C GLU A 207 -1.35 -8.59 6.26
N ILE A 208 -1.57 -9.91 6.22
CA ILE A 208 -0.88 -10.80 5.26
C ILE A 208 -1.26 -10.45 3.82
N SER A 209 -2.56 -10.25 3.53
CA SER A 209 -2.99 -9.84 2.18
C SER A 209 -2.29 -8.56 1.73
N THR A 210 -2.20 -7.57 2.63
CA THR A 210 -1.50 -6.30 2.38
C THR A 210 -0.02 -6.50 2.06
N ILE A 211 0.66 -7.42 2.76
CA ILE A 211 2.05 -7.79 2.49
C ILE A 211 2.17 -8.40 1.09
N LEU A 212 1.30 -9.35 0.74
CA LEU A 212 1.33 -10.02 -0.55
C LEU A 212 1.01 -9.06 -1.71
N ASP A 213 0.13 -8.08 -1.51
CA ASP A 213 -0.14 -7.04 -2.50
C ASP A 213 1.09 -6.15 -2.72
N ALA A 214 1.77 -5.71 -1.65
CA ALA A 214 3.01 -4.95 -1.78
C ALA A 214 4.12 -5.75 -2.50
N LEU A 215 4.25 -7.05 -2.20
CA LEU A 215 5.19 -7.95 -2.87
C LEU A 215 4.84 -8.19 -4.34
N GLY A 216 3.55 -8.17 -4.70
CA GLY A 216 3.15 -8.23 -6.10
C GLY A 216 3.46 -6.93 -6.84
N VAL A 217 3.14 -5.78 -6.25
CA VAL A 217 3.36 -4.46 -6.87
C VAL A 217 4.84 -4.22 -7.18
N CYS A 218 5.76 -4.67 -6.31
CA CYS A 218 7.21 -4.60 -6.57
C CYS A 218 7.76 -5.77 -7.44
N GLY A 219 6.90 -6.68 -7.90
CA GLY A 219 7.24 -7.73 -8.86
C GLY A 219 7.68 -9.07 -8.28
N ILE A 220 7.93 -9.16 -6.97
CA ILE A 220 8.38 -10.40 -6.31
C ILE A 220 7.34 -11.51 -6.45
N LEU A 221 6.06 -11.17 -6.30
CA LEU A 221 4.91 -12.07 -6.51
C LEU A 221 4.08 -11.62 -7.73
N SER A 222 4.70 -11.66 -8.92
CA SER A 222 4.05 -11.34 -10.19
C SER A 222 4.09 -12.52 -11.16
N SER A 223 3.24 -12.50 -12.18
CA SER A 223 3.23 -13.52 -13.24
C SER A 223 3.96 -12.99 -14.47
N LYS A 224 4.54 -13.87 -15.29
CA LYS A 224 5.11 -13.47 -16.59
C LYS A 224 4.05 -13.02 -17.59
N GLU A 225 2.86 -13.60 -17.53
CA GLU A 225 1.72 -13.21 -18.38
C GLU A 225 1.09 -11.90 -17.90
N PHE A 226 1.12 -11.67 -16.58
CA PHE A 226 0.58 -10.49 -15.90
C PHE A 226 1.67 -9.85 -15.03
N PRO A 227 2.63 -9.14 -15.65
CA PRO A 227 3.79 -8.57 -14.96
C PRO A 227 3.42 -7.42 -14.00
N CYS A 228 4.34 -7.06 -13.11
CA CYS A 228 4.12 -5.91 -12.23
C CYS A 228 4.11 -4.59 -12.99
N TYR A 229 3.69 -3.50 -12.32
CA TYR A 229 3.60 -2.18 -12.94
C TYR A 229 4.94 -1.69 -13.49
N TYR A 230 6.06 -2.02 -12.82
CA TYR A 230 7.40 -1.60 -13.24
C TYR A 230 7.77 -2.15 -14.62
N ASP A 231 7.43 -3.41 -14.89
CA ASP A 231 7.77 -4.07 -16.15
C ASP A 231 6.80 -3.68 -17.27
N ASP A 232 5.53 -3.45 -16.94
CA ASP A 232 4.50 -3.01 -17.90
C ASP A 232 3.36 -2.28 -17.18
N PHE A 233 3.45 -0.94 -17.22
CA PHE A 233 2.46 -0.05 -16.63
C PHE A 233 1.20 -0.02 -17.49
N TYR A 234 0.19 -0.78 -17.08
CA TYR A 234 -1.08 -0.78 -17.79
C TYR A 234 -2.25 -1.02 -16.83
N HIS A 235 -3.14 -0.03 -16.76
CA HIS A 235 -4.29 -0.03 -15.86
C HIS A 235 -5.55 -0.72 -16.43
N ASP A 236 -5.59 -1.00 -17.74
CA ASP A 236 -6.79 -1.49 -18.43
C ASP A 236 -6.61 -2.91 -18.99
N ARG A 237 -5.99 -3.81 -18.20
CA ARG A 237 -5.91 -5.23 -18.61
C ARG A 237 -7.31 -5.82 -18.59
N ASP A 238 -7.86 -6.01 -19.78
CA ASP A 238 -9.09 -6.77 -20.02
C ASP A 238 -9.17 -8.00 -19.10
N CYS A 239 -10.32 -8.14 -18.42
CA CYS A 239 -10.71 -9.23 -17.52
C CYS A 239 -10.09 -9.25 -16.11
N GLU A 240 -10.32 -8.25 -15.25
CA GLU A 240 -10.11 -8.38 -13.80
C GLU A 240 -10.48 -9.78 -13.28
N GLU A 241 -9.56 -10.46 -12.61
CA GLU A 241 -9.87 -11.73 -11.96
C GLU A 241 -10.68 -11.46 -10.68
N LEU A 242 -11.97 -11.16 -10.85
CA LEU A 242 -12.95 -10.83 -9.79
C LEU A 242 -13.24 -11.99 -8.82
N THR A 243 -12.43 -13.05 -8.84
CA THR A 243 -12.61 -14.24 -7.99
C THR A 243 -11.85 -14.15 -6.68
N ASN A 244 -11.10 -13.07 -6.44
CA ASN A 244 -10.35 -12.84 -5.21
C ASN A 244 -10.19 -11.34 -4.90
N ASP A 245 -9.91 -11.03 -3.63
CA ASP A 245 -9.83 -9.66 -3.10
C ASP A 245 -8.41 -9.06 -3.17
N PHE A 246 -7.45 -9.70 -3.84
CA PHE A 246 -6.11 -9.13 -4.01
C PHE A 246 -6.09 -8.04 -5.08
N LEU A 247 -5.12 -7.15 -5.00
CA LEU A 247 -4.90 -6.14 -6.03
C LEU A 247 -4.10 -6.72 -7.19
N TYR A 248 -4.21 -6.08 -8.35
CA TYR A 248 -3.23 -6.31 -9.41
C TYR A 248 -1.84 -5.85 -8.95
N PRO A 249 -0.77 -6.64 -9.16
CA PRO A 249 -0.71 -7.89 -9.94
C PRO A 249 -0.94 -9.18 -9.15
N THR A 250 -0.97 -9.13 -7.82
CA THR A 250 -1.09 -10.31 -6.93
C THR A 250 -2.34 -11.15 -7.20
N ASN A 251 -3.43 -10.55 -7.66
CA ASN A 251 -4.66 -11.26 -8.03
C ASN A 251 -4.51 -12.24 -9.20
N ARG A 252 -3.45 -12.11 -10.01
CA ARG A 252 -3.10 -13.00 -11.13
C ARG A 252 -2.03 -14.04 -10.77
N TRP A 253 -1.33 -13.85 -9.66
CA TRP A 253 -0.23 -14.71 -9.27
C TRP A 253 -0.72 -16.11 -8.85
N ARG A 254 0.03 -17.12 -9.28
CA ARG A 254 -0.10 -18.52 -8.87
C ARG A 254 1.22 -19.04 -8.35
N ALA A 255 1.18 -20.09 -7.53
CA ALA A 255 2.38 -20.75 -7.02
C ALA A 255 3.33 -21.23 -8.14
N SER A 256 2.81 -21.57 -9.33
CA SER A 256 3.62 -21.90 -10.51
C SER A 256 4.46 -20.73 -11.04
N ASP A 257 4.06 -19.49 -10.80
CA ASP A 257 4.86 -18.31 -11.16
C ASP A 257 6.10 -18.19 -10.25
N GLY A 258 6.02 -18.72 -9.03
CA GLY A 258 7.13 -18.74 -8.06
C GLY A 258 7.45 -17.35 -7.50
N ILE A 259 8.71 -17.16 -7.15
CA ILE A 259 9.27 -15.89 -6.67
C ILE A 259 10.14 -15.31 -7.78
N ASN A 260 9.92 -14.05 -8.16
CA ASN A 260 10.82 -13.35 -9.05
C ASN A 260 12.07 -12.87 -8.28
N THR A 261 13.15 -13.64 -8.39
CA THR A 261 14.41 -13.37 -7.67
C THR A 261 15.14 -12.13 -8.18
N GLU A 262 14.96 -11.73 -9.44
CA GLU A 262 15.52 -10.49 -9.98
C GLU A 262 14.84 -9.27 -9.34
N CYS A 263 13.50 -9.29 -9.26
CA CYS A 263 12.76 -8.25 -8.53
C CYS A 263 13.13 -8.26 -7.04
N TYR A 264 13.32 -9.43 -6.42
CA TYR A 264 13.77 -9.50 -5.03
C TYR A 264 15.12 -8.79 -4.83
N GLU A 265 16.11 -9.08 -5.68
CA GLU A 265 17.43 -8.46 -5.60
C GLU A 265 17.37 -6.95 -5.88
N ARG A 266 16.52 -6.52 -6.82
CA ARG A 266 16.28 -5.11 -7.11
C ARG A 266 15.67 -4.36 -5.92
N VAL A 267 14.78 -5.02 -5.18
CA VAL A 267 14.06 -4.43 -4.03
C VAL A 267 14.93 -4.42 -2.78
N PHE A 268 15.60 -5.53 -2.47
CA PHE A 268 16.31 -5.73 -1.19
C PHE A 268 17.84 -5.66 -1.30
N GLY A 269 18.38 -5.43 -2.50
CA GLY A 269 19.83 -5.24 -2.73
C GLY A 269 20.67 -6.52 -2.55
N LYS A 270 20.05 -7.70 -2.47
CA LYS A 270 20.73 -8.98 -2.29
C LYS A 270 19.95 -10.15 -2.91
N PRO A 271 20.63 -11.22 -3.33
CA PRO A 271 19.95 -12.38 -3.92
C PRO A 271 19.07 -13.11 -2.91
N PHE A 272 17.93 -13.61 -3.38
CA PHE A 272 17.10 -14.53 -2.60
C PHE A 272 17.76 -15.92 -2.56
N VAL A 273 17.97 -16.45 -1.36
CA VAL A 273 18.51 -17.79 -1.14
C VAL A 273 17.52 -18.56 -0.25
N LEU A 274 17.08 -19.72 -0.74
CA LEU A 274 16.19 -20.63 -0.02
C LEU A 274 16.88 -21.33 1.13
#